data_AF-A0A6C7NV54-F1
#
_entry.id   AF-A0A6C7NV54-F1
#
_cell.length_a   1.000
_cell.length_b   1.000
_cell.length_c   1.000
_cell.angle_alpha   90.00
_cell.angle_beta   90.00
_cell.angle_gamma   90.00
#
_symmetry.space_group_name_H-M   'P 1'
#
loop_
_entity.id
_entity.type
_entity.pdbx_description
1 polymer ?
#
loop_
_entity_poly.entity_id
_entity_poly.type
_entity_poly.pdbx_seq_one_letter_code
_entity_poly.pdbx_strand_id
1 'polypeptide(L)' 'MNELGIICDIKDNKAKVAIGDMVTDFLSVFQSLANSYAVSFSPLRIGEQVLVIPVRGDLNSGVILRG' A
#
# COMPACT_ATOMS: atom_id res chain seq x y z
N MET A 1 -6.75 -13.43 2.99
CA MET A 1 -7.05 -13.32 1.55
C MET A 1 -6.35 -12.06 1.07
N ASN A 2 -5.60 -12.11 -0.03
CA ASN A 2 -4.92 -10.92 -0.55
C ASN A 2 -5.83 -10.27 -1.59
N GLU A 3 -5.88 -8.94 -1.60
CA GLU A 3 -6.83 -8.20 -2.41
C GLU A 3 -6.09 -7.23 -3.35
N LEU A 4 -6.61 -7.08 -4.56
CA LEU A 4 -6.12 -6.07 -5.50
C LEU A 4 -6.97 -4.80 -5.35
N GLY A 5 -6.31 -3.65 -5.44
CA GLY A 5 -6.99 -2.36 -5.38
C GLY A 5 -6.23 -1.25 -6.05
N ILE A 6 -6.78 -0.04 -5.97
CA ILE A 6 -6.23 1.16 -6.61
C ILE A 6 -5.90 2.19 -5.53
N ILE A 7 -4.72 2.79 -5.59
CA ILE A 7 -4.36 3.90 -4.69
C ILE A 7 -5.29 5.08 -4.94
N CYS A 8 -6.03 5.51 -3.91
CA CYS A 8 -6.96 6.64 -3.99
C CYS A 8 -6.46 7.89 -3.26
N ASP A 9 -5.58 7.75 -2.25
CA ASP A 9 -5.05 8.87 -1.48
C ASP A 9 -3.65 8.54 -0.94
N ILE A 10 -2.80 9.56 -0.76
CA ILE A 10 -1.39 9.42 -0.35
C ILE A 10 -1.05 10.48 0.70
N LYS A 11 -0.41 10.05 1.79
CA LYS A 11 0.07 10.95 2.85
C LYS A 11 1.35 10.42 3.52
N ASP A 12 2.39 11.24 3.56
CA ASP A 12 3.64 10.99 4.33
C ASP A 12 4.28 9.59 4.11
N ASN A 13 4.18 9.03 2.89
CA ASN A 13 4.60 7.67 2.46
C ASN A 13 3.64 6.50 2.77
N LYS A 14 2.43 6.81 3.21
CA LYS A 14 1.32 5.84 3.30
C LYS A 14 0.33 6.10 2.19
N ALA A 15 -0.43 5.07 1.85
CA ALA A 15 -1.48 5.16 0.84
C ALA A 15 -2.77 4.50 1.32
N LYS A 16 -3.90 5.04 0.87
CA LYS A 16 -5.20 4.38 0.94
C LYS A 16 -5.47 3.65 -0.36
N VAL A 17 -6.10 2.50 -0.25
CA VAL A 17 -6.42 1.65 -1.41
C VAL A 17 -7.93 1.45 -1.44
N ALA A 18 -8.53 1.71 -2.60
CA ALA A 18 -9.90 1.34 -2.89
C ALA A 18 -9.93 -0.12 -3.36
N ILE A 19 -10.72 -0.95 -2.68
CA ILE A 19 -10.94 -2.38 -2.95
C ILE A 19 -12.44 -2.58 -3.08
N GLY A 20 -12.95 -2.65 -4.31
CA GLY A 20 -14.39 -2.62 -4.56
C GLY A 20 -15.03 -1.36 -3.99
N ASP A 21 -16.04 -1.52 -3.12
CA ASP A 21 -16.74 -0.41 -2.46
C ASP A 21 -16.09 0.02 -1.12
N MET A 22 -15.04 -0.65 -0.68
CA MET A 22 -14.31 -0.35 0.56
C MET A 22 -13.07 0.50 0.28
N VAL A 23 -12.72 1.40 1.20
CA VAL A 23 -11.44 2.11 1.22
C VAL A 23 -10.69 1.77 2.49
N THR A 24 -9.42 1.40 2.37
CA THR A 24 -8.58 1.09 3.53
C THR A 24 -8.19 2.34 4.32
N ASP A 25 -7.69 2.13 5.53
CA ASP A 25 -6.89 3.14 6.22
C ASP A 25 -5.55 3.43 5.50
N PHE A 26 -4.79 4.39 6.02
CA PHE A 26 -3.45 4.69 5.51
C PHE A 26 -2.49 3.53 5.84
N LEU A 27 -2.22 2.72 4.83
CA LEU A 27 -1.33 1.56 4.92
C LEU A 27 0.09 1.94 4.53
N SER A 28 1.06 1.27 5.15
CA SER A 28 2.45 1.38 4.76
C SER A 28 2.67 0.70 3.41
N VAL A 29 3.46 1.33 2.55
CA VAL A 29 3.83 0.77 1.24
C VAL A 29 5.20 0.12 1.37
N PHE A 30 5.31 -1.12 0.92
CA PHE A 30 6.59 -1.80 0.84
C PHE A 30 7.47 -1.11 -0.21
N GLN A 31 8.66 -0.67 0.21
CA GLN A 31 9.69 -0.16 -0.68
C GLN A 31 10.85 -1.15 -0.73
N SER A 32 11.31 -1.44 -1.95
CA SER A 32 12.51 -2.26 -2.13
C SER A 32 13.71 -1.59 -1.46
N LEU A 33 14.65 -2.38 -0.95
CA LEU A 33 15.86 -1.87 -0.30
C LEU A 33 15.57 -0.76 0.72
N ALA A 34 14.59 -0.95 1.63
CA ALA A 34 14.28 -0.01 2.70
C ALA A 34 14.87 -0.50 4.03
N ASN A 35 16.20 -0.41 4.18
CA ASN A 35 16.91 -0.78 5.40
C ASN A 35 17.71 0.41 5.95
N SER A 36 18.41 0.23 7.07
CA SER A 36 19.18 1.31 7.71
C SER A 36 20.42 1.76 6.92
N TYR A 37 20.81 1.02 5.88
CA TYR A 37 22.00 1.28 5.08
C TYR A 37 21.68 1.90 3.71
N ALA A 38 20.58 1.47 3.07
CA ALA A 38 20.11 1.98 1.80
C ALA A 38 18.58 2.08 1.79
N VAL A 39 18.06 3.09 1.10
CA VAL A 39 16.61 3.33 0.87
C VAL A 39 16.39 3.55 -0.62
N SER A 40 15.52 2.75 -1.26
CA SER A 40 15.04 3.07 -2.61
C SER A 40 13.79 3.94 -2.53
N PHE A 41 13.73 4.97 -3.39
CA PHE A 41 12.57 5.84 -3.50
C PHE A 41 11.91 5.68 -4.87
N SER A 42 10.65 5.28 -4.85
CA SER A 42 9.76 5.36 -6.01
C SER A 42 8.52 6.16 -5.61
N PRO A 43 8.16 7.24 -6.34
CA PRO A 43 7.00 8.04 -6.00
C PRO A 43 5.72 7.22 -6.06
N LEU A 44 4.83 7.45 -5.10
CA LEU A 44 3.49 6.86 -5.07
C LEU A 44 2.58 7.64 -6.03
N ARG A 45 1.73 6.94 -6.78
CA ARG A 45 0.80 7.56 -7.73
C ARG A 45 -0.63 7.18 -7.41
N ILE A 46 -1.51 8.18 -7.37
CA ILE A 46 -2.95 7.95 -7.33
C ILE A 46 -3.35 7.28 -8.65
N GLY A 47 -4.20 6.26 -8.58
CA GLY A 47 -4.59 5.43 -9.72
C GLY A 47 -3.68 4.23 -9.98
N GLU A 48 -2.58 4.07 -9.24
CA GLU A 48 -1.71 2.89 -9.35
C GLU A 48 -2.43 1.64 -8.81
N GLN A 49 -2.43 0.56 -9.60
CA GLN A 49 -2.93 -0.75 -9.14
C GLN A 49 -1.91 -1.40 -8.23
N VAL A 50 -2.36 -1.85 -7.07
CA VAL A 50 -1.51 -2.42 -6.03
C VAL A 50 -2.16 -3.64 -5.39
N LEU A 51 -1.33 -4.48 -4.77
CA LEU A 51 -1.76 -5.64 -4.00
C LEU A 51 -1.71 -5.31 -2.51
N VAL A 52 -2.82 -5.51 -1.81
CA VAL A 52 -2.89 -5.37 -0.35
C VAL A 52 -2.76 -6.74 0.29
N ILE A 53 -1.75 -6.88 1.16
CA ILE A 53 -1.55 -8.05 1.99
C ILE A 53 -2.05 -7.73 3.40
N PRO A 54 -3.23 -8.23 3.82
CA PRO A 54 -3.74 -7.99 5.16
C PRO A 54 -2.95 -8.77 6.21
N VAL A 55 -2.74 -8.15 7.37
CA VAL A 55 -2.15 -8.83 8.52
C VAL A 55 -3.28 -9.50 9.30
N ARG A 56 -3.20 -10.83 9.48
CA ARG A 56 -4.23 -11.63 10.18
C ARG A 56 -5.65 -11.49 9.59
N GLY A 57 -5.76 -11.13 8.31
CA GLY A 57 -7.06 -11.00 7.63
C GLY A 57 -7.71 -9.62 7.75
N ASP A 58 -7.09 -8.67 8.43
CA ASP A 58 -7.57 -7.29 8.49
C ASP A 58 -6.92 -6.42 7.41
N LEU A 59 -7.75 -5.89 6.51
CA LEU A 59 -7.33 -5.04 5.39
C LEU A 59 -6.89 -3.64 5.85
N ASN A 60 -7.33 -3.17 7.02
CA ASN A 60 -6.95 -1.87 7.56
C ASN A 60 -5.60 -1.89 8.30
N SER A 61 -5.06 -3.07 8.57
CA SER A 61 -3.72 -3.25 9.15
C SER A 61 -2.73 -3.95 8.20
N GLY A 62 -3.05 -3.95 6.90
CA GLY A 62 -2.23 -4.56 5.85
C GLY A 62 -1.01 -3.76 5.42
N VAL A 63 -0.28 -4.32 4.45
CA VAL A 63 0.83 -3.68 3.74
C VAL A 63 0.55 -3.68 2.24
N ILE A 64 0.93 -2.60 1.57
CA ILE A 64 0.76 -2.45 0.12
C ILE A 64 2.03 -2.94 -0.59
N LEU A 65 1.88 -3.88 -1.52
CA LEU A 65 2.90 -4.27 -2.48
C LEU A 65 2.62 -3.61 -3.84
N ARG A 66 3.67 -3.06 -4.42
CA ARG A 66 3.69 -2.43 -5.73
C ARG A 66 4.72 -3.10 -6.63
N GLY A 67 4.47 -3.10 -7.94
CA GLY A 67 5.34 -3.64 -8.99
C GLY A 67 5.78 -2.57 -9.96
#